data_AF-A0A6M8SUM7-F1
#
_entry.id   AF-A0A6M8SUM7-F1
#
_cell.length_a   1.000
_cell.length_b   1.000
_cell.length_c   1.000
_cell.angle_alpha   90.00
_cell.angle_beta   90.00
_cell.angle_gamma   90.00
#
_symmetry.space_group_name_H-M   'P 1'
#
loop_
_entity.id
_entity.type
_entity.pdbx_description
1 polymer ?
#
loop_
_entity_poly.entity_id
_entity_poly.type
_entity_poly.pdbx_seq_one_letter_code
_entity_poly.pdbx_strand_id
1 'polypeptide(L)'
;MKLVRAIEVWEKGMEGAFIGHLAIAETVPVAFLFELFAAEQDQPDPEMKLSYLLDAPRIEKIQAFVAEPMDSNRFDFILTAYGLPDYQ
;
A
#
# COMPACT_ATOMS: atom_id res chain seq x y z
N MET A 1 13.03 -10.29 -11.70
CA MET A 1 12.19 -9.09 -11.52
C MET A 1 11.67 -9.14 -10.10
N LYS A 2 12.17 -8.27 -9.22
CA LYS A 2 11.72 -8.16 -7.82
C LYS A 2 10.42 -7.36 -7.78
N LEU A 3 9.37 -7.91 -7.16
CA LEU A 3 8.15 -7.17 -6.84
C LEU A 3 8.41 -6.32 -5.60
N VAL A 4 8.24 -5.01 -5.72
CA VAL A 4 8.37 -4.04 -4.61
C VAL A 4 6.99 -3.49 -4.28
N ARG A 5 6.67 -3.38 -2.99
CA ARG A 5 5.44 -2.77 -2.50
C ARG A 5 5.75 -1.47 -1.78
N ALA A 6 4.92 -0.47 -2.01
CA ALA A 6 5.04 0.86 -1.41
C ALA A 6 3.65 1.40 -1.09
N ILE A 7 3.60 2.43 -0.25
CA ILE A 7 2.39 3.22 -0.05
C ILE A 7 2.50 4.50 -0.84
N GLU A 8 1.64 4.70 -1.83
CA GLU A 8 1.48 6.00 -2.47
C GLU A 8 0.74 6.96 -1.51
N VAL A 9 1.18 8.21 -1.49
CA VAL A 9 0.58 9.28 -0.71
C VAL A 9 -0.02 10.29 -1.67
N TRP A 10 -1.31 10.57 -1.48
CA TRP A 10 -2.09 11.48 -2.31
C TRP A 10 -2.73 12.57 -1.44
N GLU A 11 -2.80 13.80 -1.96
CA GLU A 11 -3.59 14.85 -1.31
C GLU A 11 -5.07 14.48 -1.33
N LYS A 12 -5.79 14.82 -0.26
CA LYS A 12 -7.24 14.69 -0.23
C LYS A 12 -7.93 15.79 -1.04
N GLY A 13 -9.01 15.41 -1.73
CA GLY A 13 -9.89 16.34 -2.42
C GLY A 13 -10.03 16.04 -3.91
N MET A 14 -10.88 16.81 -4.60
CA MET A 14 -11.19 16.58 -6.02
C MET A 14 -9.99 16.73 -6.96
N GLU A 15 -8.97 17.48 -6.56
CA GLU A 15 -7.75 17.72 -7.35
C GLU A 15 -6.54 16.98 -6.76
N GLY A 16 -6.76 15.99 -5.89
CA GLY A 16 -5.73 15.31 -5.12
C GLY A 16 -4.48 14.98 -5.95
N ALA A 17 -3.35 15.61 -5.61
CA ALA A 17 -2.09 15.40 -6.29
C ALA A 17 -1.31 14.25 -5.67
N PHE A 18 -0.57 13.52 -6.49
CA PHE A 18 0.41 12.55 -6.03
C PHE A 18 1.57 13.26 -5.34
N ILE A 19 1.87 12.87 -4.10
CA ILE A 19 2.91 13.49 -3.27
C ILE A 19 4.20 12.67 -3.29
N GLY A 20 4.07 11.34 -3.22
CA GLY A 20 5.22 10.46 -3.14
C GLY A 20 4.90 9.06 -2.67
N HIS A 21 5.96 8.32 -2.32
CA HIS A 21 5.86 6.96 -1.80
C HIS A 21 6.43 6.88 -0.39
N LEU A 22 5.78 6.11 0.48
CA LEU A 22 6.36 5.60 1.72
C LEU A 22 6.84 4.17 1.49
N ALA A 23 8.01 3.86 2.01
CA ALA A 23 8.54 2.51 1.96
C ALA A 23 7.76 1.63 2.95
N ILE A 24 7.43 0.42 2.51
CA ILE A 24 6.95 -0.62 3.42
C ILE A 24 8.14 -1.50 3.79
N ALA A 25 8.25 -1.86 5.06
CA ALA A 25 9.27 -2.77 5.54
C ALA A 25 9.26 -4.08 4.73
N GLU A 26 10.44 -4.54 4.29
CA GLU A 26 10.57 -5.80 3.53
C GLU A 26 10.10 -7.03 4.32
N THR A 27 9.94 -6.90 5.64
CA THR A 27 9.42 -7.92 6.54
C THR A 27 7.90 -8.07 6.49
N VAL A 28 7.17 -7.18 5.79
CA VAL A 28 5.71 -7.29 5.68
C VAL A 28 5.33 -8.59 4.94
N PRO A 29 4.57 -9.51 5.57
CA PRO A 29 4.19 -10.73 4.90
C PRO A 29 3.14 -10.45 3.81
N VAL A 30 3.29 -11.07 2.64
CA VAL A 30 2.26 -10.98 1.57
C VAL A 30 0.93 -11.54 2.05
N ALA A 31 0.94 -12.62 2.84
CA ALA A 31 -0.27 -13.21 3.43
C ALA A 31 -1.00 -12.22 4.34
N PHE A 32 -0.28 -11.40 5.11
CA PHE A 32 -0.87 -10.34 5.93
C PHE A 32 -1.56 -9.29 5.06
N LEU A 33 -0.90 -8.84 3.98
CA LEU A 33 -1.50 -7.90 3.03
C LEU A 33 -2.72 -8.51 2.35
N PHE A 34 -2.65 -9.77 1.94
CA PHE A 34 -3.77 -10.49 1.37
C PHE A 34 -4.97 -10.52 2.32
N GLU A 35 -4.80 -10.95 3.56
CA GLU A 35 -5.87 -10.97 4.56
C GLU A 35 -6.48 -9.59 4.82
N LEU A 36 -5.69 -8.51 4.66
CA LEU A 36 -6.15 -7.15 4.85
C LEU A 36 -7.16 -6.70 3.79
N PHE A 37 -7.08 -7.24 2.57
CA PHE A 37 -7.91 -6.83 1.43
C PHE A 37 -8.78 -7.94 0.83
N ALA A 38 -8.59 -9.21 1.22
CA ALA A 38 -9.27 -10.35 0.62
C ALA A 38 -10.81 -10.22 0.67
N ALA A 39 -11.35 -9.60 1.72
CA ALA A 39 -12.79 -9.40 1.88
C ALA A 39 -13.41 -8.38 0.90
N GLU A 40 -12.59 -7.52 0.27
CA GLU A 40 -13.05 -6.51 -0.70
C GLU A 40 -12.89 -6.95 -2.16
N GLN A 41 -12.31 -8.12 -2.39
CA GLN A 41 -11.99 -8.58 -3.73
C GLN A 41 -12.97 -9.67 -4.17
N ASP A 42 -13.71 -9.40 -5.24
CA ASP A 42 -14.53 -10.43 -5.91
C ASP A 42 -13.65 -11.55 -6.48
N GLN A 43 -12.43 -11.21 -6.90
CA GLN A 43 -11.38 -12.14 -7.31
C GLN A 43 -10.10 -11.80 -6.56
N PRO A 44 -9.80 -12.54 -5.48
CA PRO A 44 -8.63 -12.24 -4.65
C PRO A 44 -7.32 -12.39 -5.44
N ASP A 45 -6.46 -11.38 -5.38
CA ASP A 45 -5.11 -11.31 -5.91
C ASP A 45 -4.12 -11.84 -4.85
N PRO A 46 -3.73 -13.12 -4.91
CA PRO A 46 -2.95 -13.76 -3.85
C PRO A 46 -1.54 -13.19 -3.75
N GLU A 47 -1.08 -12.52 -4.79
CA GLU A 47 0.26 -11.95 -4.88
C GLU A 47 0.26 -10.44 -4.58
N MET A 48 -0.89 -9.81 -4.31
CA MET A 48 -1.01 -8.39 -3.97
C MET A 48 -0.22 -7.50 -4.94
N LYS A 49 -0.48 -7.68 -6.23
CA LYS A 49 0.07 -6.97 -7.39
C LYS A 49 -0.78 -5.77 -7.83
N LEU A 50 -2.04 -5.70 -7.42
CA LEU A 50 -2.93 -4.56 -7.71
C LEU A 50 -2.71 -3.40 -6.73
N SER A 51 -3.40 -2.30 -6.98
CA SER A 51 -3.42 -1.12 -6.10
C SER A 51 -4.66 -1.12 -5.22
N TYR A 52 -4.50 -0.82 -3.93
CA TYR A 52 -5.58 -0.89 -2.95
C TYR A 52 -5.62 0.37 -2.07
N LEU A 53 -6.78 1.02 -1.99
CA LEU A 53 -6.98 2.16 -1.10
C LEU A 53 -6.95 1.71 0.36
N LEU A 54 -6.22 2.44 1.19
CA LEU A 54 -6.14 2.20 2.63
C LEU A 54 -7.14 3.09 3.36
N ASP A 55 -8.17 2.47 3.92
CA ASP A 55 -9.07 3.10 4.89
C ASP A 55 -8.46 3.09 6.31
N ALA A 56 -9.09 3.80 7.24
CA ALA A 56 -8.54 3.98 8.59
C ALA A 56 -8.20 2.65 9.31
N PRO A 57 -9.06 1.60 9.30
CA PRO A 57 -8.73 0.31 9.91
C PRO A 57 -7.49 -0.37 9.31
N ARG A 58 -7.25 -0.19 8.00
CA ARG A 58 -6.08 -0.78 7.34
C ARG A 58 -4.82 0.01 7.59
N ILE A 59 -4.94 1.34 7.64
CA ILE A 59 -3.85 2.24 8.02
C ILE A 59 -3.32 1.86 9.41
N GLU A 60 -4.21 1.67 10.40
CA GLU A 60 -3.81 1.26 11.74
C GLU A 60 -3.00 -0.05 11.76
N LYS A 61 -3.43 -1.04 10.96
CA LYS A 61 -2.76 -2.35 10.89
C LYS A 61 -1.43 -2.29 10.16
N ILE A 62 -1.33 -1.51 9.08
CA ILE A 62 -0.12 -1.45 8.25
C ILE A 62 0.92 -0.46 8.78
N GLN A 63 0.53 0.49 9.65
CA GLN A 63 1.41 1.51 10.22
C GLN A 63 2.67 0.93 10.88
N ALA A 64 2.58 -0.26 11.49
CA ALA A 64 3.73 -0.92 12.12
C ALA A 64 4.86 -1.28 11.12
N PHE A 65 4.55 -1.32 9.82
CA PHE A 65 5.49 -1.64 8.75
C PHE A 65 5.93 -0.40 7.94
N VAL A 66 5.45 0.79 8.30
CA VAL A 66 5.79 2.05 7.62
C VAL A 66 6.43 2.98 8.65
N ALA A 67 7.61 3.50 8.34
CA ALA A 67 8.37 4.33 9.27
C ALA A 67 7.69 5.69 9.50
N GLU A 68 7.10 6.25 8.44
CA GLU A 68 6.40 7.53 8.48
C GLU A 68 4.93 7.36 8.96
N PRO A 69 4.41 8.29 9.77
CA PRO A 69 3.02 8.25 10.21
C PRO A 69 2.06 8.51 9.05
N MET A 70 1.08 7.65 8.88
CA MET A 70 0.01 7.76 7.90
C MET A 70 -1.20 8.44 8.52
N ASP A 71 -1.34 9.75 8.31
CA ASP A 71 -2.49 10.54 8.78
C ASP A 71 -3.62 10.54 7.75
N SER A 72 -4.59 9.64 7.94
CA SER A 72 -5.76 9.47 7.09
C SER A 72 -6.72 10.65 7.10
N ASN A 73 -6.53 11.67 7.95
CA ASN A 73 -7.29 12.91 7.86
C ASN A 73 -6.71 13.89 6.85
N ARG A 74 -5.43 13.74 6.52
CA ARG A 74 -4.69 14.68 5.65
C ARG A 74 -4.48 14.14 4.24
N PHE A 75 -4.26 12.83 4.13
CA PHE A 75 -3.88 12.19 2.87
C PHE A 75 -4.72 10.95 2.60
N ASP A 76 -4.82 10.60 1.33
CA ASP A 76 -5.26 9.29 0.88
C ASP A 76 -4.03 8.42 0.61
N PHE A 77 -4.11 7.15 1.01
CA PHE A 77 -3.00 6.21 0.93
C PHE A 77 -3.38 5.01 0.09
N ILE A 78 -2.52 4.62 -0.84
CA ILE A 78 -2.76 3.47 -1.73
C ILE A 78 -1.60 2.49 -1.59
N LEU A 79 -1.88 1.25 -1.19
CA LEU A 79 -0.93 0.16 -1.31
C LEU A 79 -0.74 -0.15 -2.79
N THR A 80 0.48 -0.02 -3.29
CA THR A 80 0.83 -0.27 -4.69
C THR A 80 1.91 -1.34 -4.78
N ALA A 81 2.03 -1.98 -5.93
CA ALA A 81 3.08 -2.94 -6.21
C ALA A 81 3.64 -2.72 -7.62
N TYR A 82 4.96 -2.67 -7.75
CA TYR A 82 5.63 -2.51 -9.04
C TYR A 82 6.83 -3.46 -9.17
N GLY A 83 7.07 -3.91 -10.39
CA GLY A 83 8.23 -4.74 -10.73
C GLY A 83 9.46 -3.87 -10.95
N LEU A 84 10.55 -4.16 -10.25
CA LEU A 84 11.88 -3.65 -10.61
C LEU A 84 12.61 -4.71 -11.45
N PRO A 85 13.24 -4.30 -12.57
CA PRO A 85 14.13 -5.19 -13.30
C PRO A 85 15.28 -5.62 -12.39
N ASP A 86 15.70 -6.87 -12.49
CA ASP A 86 16.90 -7.34 -11.79
C ASP A 86 18.11 -6.79 -12.57
N TYR A 87 18.50 -5.55 -12.29
CA TYR A 87 19.82 -5.07 -12.70
C TYR A 87 20.83 -5.58 -11.67
N GLN A 88 21.34 -6.79 -11.89
CA GLN A 88 22.63 -7.23 -11.34
C GLN A 88 23.73 -6.99 -12.37
#